data_AF-A0A2R6GXX0-F1
#
_entry.id   AF-A0A2R6GXX0-F1
#
_cell.length_a   1.000
_cell.length_b   1.000
_cell.length_c   1.000
_cell.angle_alpha   90.00
_cell.angle_beta   90.00
_cell.angle_gamma   90.00
#
_symmetry.space_group_name_H-M   'P 1'
#
loop_
_entity.id
_entity.type
_entity.pdbx_description
1 polymer ?
#
loop_
_entity_poly.entity_id
_entity_poly.type
_entity_poly.pdbx_seq_one_letter_code
_entity_poly.pdbx_strand_id
1 'polypeptide(L)'
;MNGESVGAFIDRVERTWQGVTDAVVDGETAVVVTHGGVIKLVRALVSGRDPLASLSRFSPPNCSVTEVGLDGDPALVRFGATPWRD
;
A
#
# COMPACT_ATOMS: atom_id res chain seq x y z
N MET A 1 11.98 -15.11 -20.97
CA MET A 1 11.15 -14.84 -19.78
C MET A 1 10.60 -13.43 -19.93
N ASN A 2 9.29 -13.27 -20.09
CA ASN A 2 8.61 -11.98 -20.28
C ASN A 2 7.93 -11.55 -18.97
N GLY A 3 8.72 -11.36 -17.92
CA GLY A 3 8.22 -10.82 -16.65
C GLY A 3 8.10 -9.30 -16.71
N GLU A 4 7.22 -8.74 -15.87
CA GLU A 4 7.19 -7.30 -15.62
C GLU A 4 8.52 -6.83 -15.01
N SER A 5 9.02 -5.67 -15.43
CA SER A 5 10.18 -5.05 -14.81
C SER A 5 9.82 -4.43 -13.46
N VAL A 6 10.78 -4.37 -12.54
CA VAL A 6 10.54 -3.78 -11.21
C VAL A 6 10.10 -2.32 -11.32
N GLY A 7 10.68 -1.54 -12.25
CA GLY A 7 10.26 -0.16 -12.50
C GLY A 7 8.81 -0.06 -12.96
N ALA A 8 8.40 -0.86 -13.95
CA ALA A 8 7.02 -0.86 -14.42
C ALA A 8 6.02 -1.25 -13.32
N PHE A 9 6.43 -2.17 -12.43
CA PHE A 9 5.63 -2.54 -11.26
C PHE A 9 5.45 -1.36 -10.29
N ILE A 10 6.55 -0.66 -9.95
CA ILE A 10 6.52 0.52 -9.08
C ILE A 10 5.62 1.60 -9.70
N ASP A 11 5.84 1.95 -10.96
CA ASP A 11 5.07 2.97 -11.69
C ASP A 11 3.57 2.63 -11.75
N ARG A 12 3.23 1.35 -11.87
CA ARG A 12 1.83 0.91 -11.81
C ARG A 12 1.25 1.15 -10.42
N VAL A 13 1.95 0.74 -9.37
CA VAL A 13 1.44 0.88 -8.00
C VAL A 13 1.32 2.34 -7.59
N GLU A 14 2.26 3.20 -7.96
CA GLU A 14 2.19 4.64 -7.70
C GLU A 14 0.96 5.27 -8.36
N ARG A 15 0.74 4.99 -9.65
CA ARG A 15 -0.46 5.49 -10.37
C ARG A 15 -1.76 4.96 -9.80
N THR A 16 -1.81 3.68 -9.44
CA THR A 16 -3.00 3.10 -8.81
C THR A 16 -3.25 3.69 -7.42
N TRP A 17 -2.19 3.92 -6.63
CA TRP A 17 -2.29 4.57 -5.33
C TRP A 17 -2.88 5.97 -5.44
N GLN A 18 -2.35 6.79 -6.35
CA GLN A 18 -2.89 8.13 -6.63
C GLN A 18 -4.37 8.06 -7.05
N GLY A 19 -4.71 7.15 -7.97
CA GLY A 19 -6.10 6.99 -8.42
C GLY A 19 -7.06 6.54 -7.32
N VAL A 20 -6.59 5.75 -6.34
CA VAL A 20 -7.38 5.37 -5.17
C VAL A 20 -7.58 6.58 -4.26
N THR A 21 -6.52 7.32 -3.92
CA THR A 21 -6.63 8.48 -3.03
C THR A 21 -7.49 9.59 -3.64
N ASP A 22 -7.44 9.79 -4.95
CA ASP A 22 -8.28 10.77 -5.65
C ASP A 22 -9.77 10.36 -5.71
N ALA A 23 -10.06 9.07 -5.60
CA ALA A 23 -11.42 8.53 -5.70
C ALA A 23 -12.13 8.42 -4.34
N VAL A 24 -11.39 8.40 -3.23
CA VAL A 24 -11.99 8.40 -1.88
C VAL A 24 -12.40 9.82 -1.54
N VAL A 25 -13.70 10.06 -1.43
CA VAL A 25 -14.24 11.37 -1.04
C VAL A 25 -14.26 11.53 0.49
N ASP A 26 -14.28 12.77 0.96
CA ASP A 26 -14.31 13.11 2.38
C ASP A 26 -15.41 12.35 3.14
N GLY A 27 -15.02 11.67 4.23
CA GLY A 27 -15.92 10.90 5.07
C GLY A 27 -16.25 9.49 4.58
N GLU A 28 -15.77 9.09 3.40
CA GLU A 28 -15.90 7.71 2.91
C GLU A 28 -14.66 6.86 3.22
N THR A 29 -14.80 5.55 3.02
CA THR A 29 -13.71 4.59 3.22
C THR A 29 -13.72 3.57 2.11
N ALA A 30 -12.57 3.38 1.45
CA ALA A 30 -12.36 2.34 0.47
C ALA A 30 -11.58 1.15 1.06
N VAL A 31 -11.88 -0.04 0.55
CA VAL A 31 -11.10 -1.26 0.85
C VAL A 31 -10.43 -1.73 -0.42
N VAL A 32 -9.10 -1.88 -0.36
CA VAL A 32 -8.29 -2.43 -1.45
C VAL A 32 -7.78 -3.81 -1.04
N VAL A 33 -8.19 -4.84 -1.79
CA VAL A 33 -7.67 -6.20 -1.63
C VAL A 33 -6.55 -6.43 -2.65
N THR A 34 -5.36 -6.73 -2.18
CA THR A 34 -4.17 -6.87 -3.04
C THR A 34 -3.11 -7.78 -2.41
N HIS A 35 -1.91 -7.78 -2.98
CA HIS A 35 -0.79 -8.61 -2.58
C HIS A 35 0.25 -7.85 -1.76
N GLY A 36 1.06 -8.60 -0.99
CA GLY A 36 2.09 -8.02 -0.12
C GLY A 36 3.10 -7.12 -0.83
N GLY A 37 3.42 -7.37 -2.10
CA GLY A 37 4.30 -6.50 -2.89
C GLY A 37 3.73 -5.10 -3.09
N VAL A 38 2.44 -5.00 -3.39
CA VAL A 38 1.74 -3.71 -3.55
C VAL A 38 1.63 -3.00 -2.20
N ILE A 39 1.28 -3.73 -1.13
CA ILE A 39 1.16 -3.16 0.22
C ILE A 39 2.50 -2.58 0.70
N LYS A 40 3.62 -3.25 0.41
CA LYS A 40 4.97 -2.73 0.73
C LYS A 40 5.26 -1.40 0.05
N LEU A 41 4.89 -1.27 -1.22
CA LEU A 41 5.11 -0.05 -2.00
C LEU A 41 4.20 1.08 -1.49
N VAL A 42 2.92 0.83 -1.26
CA VAL A 42 2.01 1.82 -0.66
C VAL A 42 2.54 2.30 0.69
N ARG A 43 2.99 1.39 1.56
CA ARG A 43 3.64 1.76 2.82
C ARG A 43 4.87 2.64 2.60
N ALA A 44 5.69 2.34 1.61
CA ALA A 44 6.88 3.12 1.31
C ALA A 44 6.51 4.55 0.89
N LEU A 45 5.55 4.69 -0.03
CA LEU A 45 5.03 5.97 -0.51
C LEU A 45 4.48 6.83 0.64
N VAL A 46 3.57 6.26 1.44
CA VAL A 46 2.95 6.94 2.58
C VAL A 46 3.96 7.32 3.66
N SER A 47 5.04 6.55 3.82
CA SER A 47 6.07 6.81 4.85
C SER A 47 7.27 7.61 4.33
N GLY A 48 7.25 8.09 3.07
CA GLY A 48 8.38 8.78 2.43
C GLY A 48 9.66 7.92 2.33
N ARG A 49 9.52 6.60 2.19
CA ARG A 49 10.64 5.65 2.08
C ARG A 49 10.90 5.26 0.64
N ASP A 50 12.14 4.85 0.37
CA ASP A 50 12.53 4.32 -0.94
C ASP A 50 11.68 3.10 -1.33
N PRO A 51 10.94 3.15 -2.45
CA PRO A 51 10.08 2.04 -2.90
C PRO A 51 10.87 0.76 -3.21
N LEU A 52 12.03 0.89 -3.86
CA LEU A 52 12.84 -0.24 -4.29
C LEU A 52 13.38 -1.04 -3.09
N ALA A 53 13.98 -0.35 -2.12
CA ALA A 53 14.49 -0.93 -0.88
C ALA A 53 13.38 -1.47 0.02
N SER A 54 12.12 -1.09 -0.22
CA SER A 54 10.97 -1.58 0.55
C SER A 54 10.47 -2.93 0.05
N LEU A 55 10.70 -3.28 -1.23
CA LEU A 55 10.28 -4.57 -1.81
C LEU A 55 10.95 -5.77 -1.13
N SER A 56 12.23 -5.63 -0.73
CA SER A 56 13.02 -6.68 -0.08
C SER A 56 12.74 -6.84 1.41
N ARG A 57 11.91 -5.98 2.02
CA ARG A 57 11.61 -6.03 3.46
C ARG A 57 10.51 -7.06 3.79
N PHE A 58 10.23 -7.23 5.08
CA PHE A 58 9.17 -8.09 5.58
C PHE A 58 7.80 -7.79 4.91
N SER A 59 7.10 -8.86 4.50
CA SER A 59 5.74 -8.78 3.96
C SER A 59 4.70 -8.82 5.08
N PRO A 60 3.61 -8.06 4.99
CA PRO A 60 2.51 -8.20 5.95
C PRO A 60 1.93 -9.62 5.88
N PRO A 61 1.42 -10.18 7.00
CA PRO A 61 0.76 -11.49 6.99
C PRO A 61 -0.42 -11.54 6.01
N ASN A 62 -0.73 -12.74 5.50
CA ASN A 62 -1.93 -12.92 4.66
C ASN A 62 -3.19 -12.45 5.40
N CYS A 63 -4.07 -11.79 4.64
CA CYS A 63 -5.33 -11.21 5.10
C CYS A 63 -5.19 -10.14 6.19
N SER A 64 -3.98 -9.71 6.55
CA SER A 64 -3.82 -8.62 7.51
C SER A 64 -4.30 -7.27 6.95
N VAL A 65 -4.67 -6.36 7.85
CA VAL A 65 -5.12 -5.01 7.52
C VAL A 65 -3.96 -4.03 7.61
N THR A 66 -3.78 -3.26 6.54
CA THR A 66 -2.99 -2.03 6.54
C THR A 66 -3.96 -0.87 6.35
N GLU A 67 -3.87 0.14 7.21
CA GLU A 67 -4.79 1.26 7.27
C GLU A 67 -4.03 2.55 7.04
N VAL A 68 -4.52 3.38 6.12
CA VAL A 68 -3.97 4.69 5.78
C VAL A 68 -5.08 5.71 5.95
N GLY A 69 -4.84 6.73 6.78
CA GLY A 69 -5.74 7.87 6.92
C GLY A 69 -5.49 8.86 5.80
N LEU A 70 -6.57 9.43 5.27
CA LEU A 70 -6.55 10.40 4.15
C LEU A 70 -7.03 11.79 4.57
N ASP A 71 -7.20 12.04 5.87
CA ASP A 71 -7.53 13.37 6.40
C ASP A 71 -6.30 14.30 6.27
N GLY A 72 -6.16 14.94 5.11
CA GLY A 72 -4.97 15.72 4.76
C GLY A 72 -3.90 14.86 4.05
N ASP A 73 -2.65 15.00 4.44
CA ASP A 73 -1.56 14.20 3.86
C ASP A 73 -1.71 12.73 4.26
N PRO A 74 -1.65 11.77 3.30
CA PRO A 74 -1.80 10.36 3.60
C PRO A 74 -0.84 9.87 4.68
N ALA A 75 -1.37 9.21 5.71
CA ALA A 75 -0.60 8.77 6.87
C ALA A 75 -0.91 7.32 7.27
N LEU A 76 0.14 6.55 7.58
CA LEU A 76 -0.01 5.15 7.99
C LEU A 76 -0.56 5.08 9.42
N VAL A 77 -1.77 4.52 9.58
CA VAL A 77 -2.42 4.33 10.89
C VAL A 77 -2.05 2.96 11.47
N ARG A 78 -2.12 1.90 10.66
CA ARG A 78 -1.81 0.52 11.06
C ARG A 78 -1.13 -0.24 9.91
N PHE A 79 -0.28 -1.20 10.24
CA PHE A 79 0.38 -2.05 9.25
C PHE A 79 0.38 -3.51 9.69
N GLY A 80 -0.11 -4.39 8.81
CA GLY A 80 -0.10 -5.83 9.05
C GLY A 80 -0.92 -6.28 10.26
N ALA A 81 -1.94 -5.51 10.63
CA ALA A 81 -2.78 -5.79 11.79
C ALA A 81 -3.63 -7.05 11.55
N THR A 82 -3.74 -7.90 12.57
CA THR A 82 -4.59 -9.11 12.54
C THR A 82 -5.38 -9.25 13.84
N PRO A 83 -6.17 -8.22 14.26
CA PRO A 83 -6.84 -8.20 15.56
C PRO A 83 -7.86 -9.34 15.77
N TRP A 84 -8.23 -10.04 14.69
CA TRP A 84 -9.12 -11.21 14.72
C TRP A 84 -8.36 -12.55 14.86
N ARG A 85 -7.02 -12.52 14.89
CA ARG A 85 -6.20 -13.71 15.12
C ARG A 85 -5.64 -13.57 16.53
N ASP A 86 -6.15 -14.40 17.45
CA ASP A 86 -5.69 -14.48 18.84
C ASP A 86 -4.18 -14.72 18.93
#